data_AF-A0A087UA82-F1
#
_entry.id   AF-A0A087UA82-F1
#
_cell.length_a   1.000
_cell.length_b   1.000
_cell.length_c   1.000
_cell.angle_alpha   90.00
_cell.angle_beta   90.00
_cell.angle_gamma   90.00
#
_symmetry.space_group_name_H-M   'P 1'
#
loop_
_entity.id
_entity.type
_entity.pdbx_description
1 polymer ?
#
loop_
_entity_poly.entity_id
_entity_poly.type
_entity_poly.pdbx_seq_one_letter_code
_entity_poly.pdbx_strand_id
1 'polypeptide(L)'
;MIKWKIRLQQMKSCQGIDHDIEKLIHTEKEKWREILHIIMDAVFYLSTNYLSFRGSDETPSSLLTKCPRPSQGNFLNLMTLLAKHNSTLK
;
A
#
# COMPACT_ATOMS: atom_id res chain seq x y z
N MET A 1 39.14 -10.26 -11.19
CA MET A 1 39.22 -9.70 -9.82
C MET A 1 38.47 -10.64 -8.89
N ILE A 2 39.10 -11.14 -7.82
CA ILE A 2 38.65 -12.36 -7.13
C ILE A 2 37.46 -12.06 -6.19
N LYS A 3 36.35 -12.78 -6.38
CA LYS A 3 35.06 -12.64 -5.66
C LYS A 3 35.17 -12.55 -4.12
N TRP A 4 36.13 -13.24 -3.50
CA TRP A 4 36.29 -13.25 -2.05
C TRP A 4 36.83 -11.92 -1.50
N LYS A 5 37.65 -11.21 -2.27
CA LYS A 5 38.27 -9.94 -1.85
C LYS A 5 37.23 -8.82 -1.76
N ILE A 6 36.27 -8.82 -2.69
CA ILE A 6 35.11 -7.93 -2.70
C ILE A 6 34.22 -8.19 -1.47
N ARG A 7 33.93 -9.47 -1.18
CA ARG A 7 33.10 -9.84 -0.02
C ARG A 7 33.75 -9.47 1.32
N LEU A 8 35.07 -9.63 1.44
CA LEU A 8 35.81 -9.23 2.63
C LEU A 8 35.77 -7.71 2.84
N GLN A 9 35.81 -6.95 1.75
CA GLN A 9 35.71 -5.49 1.78
C GLN A 9 34.29 -5.02 2.17
N GLN A 10 33.24 -5.71 1.69
CA GLN A 10 31.85 -5.49 2.09
C GLN A 10 31.57 -5.83 3.57
N MET A 11 32.16 -6.92 4.08
CA MET A 11 32.09 -7.23 5.52
C MET A 11 32.76 -6.16 6.37
N LYS A 12 33.91 -5.64 5.94
CA LYS A 12 34.61 -4.55 6.63
C LYS A 12 33.84 -3.22 6.59
N SER A 13 32.98 -3.01 5.59
CA SER A 13 32.12 -1.82 5.48
C SER A 13 30.70 -2.02 6.05
N CYS A 14 30.43 -3.15 6.72
CA CYS A 14 29.09 -3.52 7.21
C CYS A 14 27.99 -3.51 6.11
N GLN A 15 28.37 -3.67 4.83
CA GLN A 15 27.45 -3.76 3.68
C GLN A 15 27.28 -5.22 3.27
N GLY A 16 26.90 -6.06 4.22
CA GLY A 16 26.63 -7.48 3.99
C GLY A 16 25.23 -7.72 3.43
N ILE A 17 24.88 -8.99 3.22
CA ILE A 17 23.53 -9.44 2.83
C ILE A 17 22.46 -8.89 3.80
N ASP A 18 22.81 -8.81 5.08
CA ASP A 18 21.93 -8.28 6.12
C ASP A 18 21.53 -6.81 5.87
N HIS A 19 22.41 -6.01 5.26
CA HIS A 19 22.11 -4.62 4.93
C HIS A 19 21.05 -4.50 3.81
N ASP A 20 21.16 -5.33 2.78
CA ASP A 20 20.19 -5.34 1.68
C ASP A 20 18.82 -5.86 2.16
N ILE A 21 18.81 -6.88 3.03
CA ILE A 21 17.60 -7.40 3.66
C ILE A 21 16.96 -6.35 4.57
N GLU A 22 17.74 -5.69 5.42
CA GLU A 22 17.24 -4.64 6.32
C GLU A 22 16.68 -3.46 5.53
N LYS A 23 17.33 -3.08 4.44
CA LYS A 23 16.83 -2.05 3.53
C LYS A 23 15.51 -2.45 2.88
N LEU A 24 15.36 -3.71 2.47
CA LEU A 24 14.10 -4.23 1.92
C LEU A 24 12.98 -4.16 2.96
N ILE A 25 13.24 -4.65 4.17
CA ILE A 25 12.30 -4.59 5.30
C ILE A 25 11.87 -3.15 5.56
N HIS A 26 12.81 -2.21 5.58
CA HIS A 26 12.50 -0.81 5.83
C HIS A 26 11.68 -0.20 4.69
N THR A 27 11.92 -0.61 3.44
CA THR A 27 11.16 -0.15 2.28
C THR A 27 9.72 -0.68 2.32
N GLU A 28 9.52 -1.95 2.65
CA GLU A 28 8.19 -2.55 2.79
C GLU A 28 7.43 -1.94 3.97
N LYS A 29 8.09 -1.74 5.11
CA LYS A 29 7.51 -1.05 6.26
C LYS A 29 6.99 0.33 5.89
N GLU A 30 7.77 1.11 5.14
CA GLU A 30 7.37 2.46 4.75
C GLU A 30 6.21 2.43 3.73
N LYS A 31 6.25 1.49 2.78
CA LYS A 31 5.11 1.23 1.88
C LYS A 31 3.82 0.95 2.67
N TRP A 32 3.85 0.05 3.65
CA TRP A 32 2.67 -0.29 4.44
C TRP A 32 2.20 0.87 5.33
N ARG A 33 3.13 1.68 5.85
CA ARG A 33 2.80 2.89 6.59
C ARG A 33 2.05 3.89 5.71
N GLU A 34 2.54 4.14 4.50
CA GLU A 34 1.89 5.05 3.55
C GLU A 34 0.48 4.57 3.18
N ILE A 35 0.33 3.27 2.89
CA ILE A 35 -0.99 2.66 2.63
C ILE A 35 -1.95 2.89 3.80
N LEU A 36 -1.48 2.70 5.04
CA LEU A 36 -2.30 2.91 6.23
C LEU A 36 -2.74 4.39 6.37
N HIS A 37 -1.84 5.34 6.12
CA HIS A 37 -2.18 6.76 6.14
C HIS A 37 -3.28 7.08 5.12
N ILE A 38 -3.16 6.58 3.89
CA ILE A 38 -4.18 6.77 2.85
C ILE A 38 -5.54 6.19 3.28
N ILE A 39 -5.56 5.00 3.87
CA ILE A 39 -6.80 4.40 4.38
C ILE A 39 -7.40 5.27 5.49
N MET A 40 -6.59 5.75 6.42
CA MET A 40 -7.05 6.61 7.51
C MET A 40 -7.61 7.93 6.97
N ASP A 41 -6.94 8.56 6.00
CA ASP A 41 -7.41 9.79 5.36
C ASP A 41 -8.75 9.58 4.65
N ALA A 42 -8.91 8.46 3.95
CA ALA A 42 -10.19 8.08 3.34
C ALA A 42 -11.30 7.91 4.41
N VAL A 43 -10.98 7.29 5.54
CA VAL A 43 -11.94 7.12 6.66
C VAL A 43 -12.29 8.47 7.30
N PHE A 44 -11.31 9.33 7.55
CA PHE A 44 -11.53 10.67 8.08
C PHE A 44 -12.38 11.52 7.13
N TYR A 45 -12.09 11.46 5.83
CA TYR A 45 -12.88 12.16 4.82
C TYR A 45 -14.35 11.72 4.84
N LEU A 46 -14.62 10.41 4.82
CA LEU A 46 -15.99 9.89 4.80
C LEU A 46 -16.74 10.24 6.09
N SER A 47 -16.10 10.06 7.25
CA SER A 47 -16.71 10.34 8.56
C SER A 47 -17.01 11.83 8.75
N THR A 48 -16.09 12.71 8.37
CA THR A 48 -16.27 14.17 8.51
C THR A 48 -17.39 14.69 7.61
N ASN A 49 -17.62 14.05 6.46
CA ASN A 49 -18.67 14.42 5.52
C ASN A 49 -19.98 13.64 5.71
N TYR A 50 -20.10 12.86 6.80
CA TYR A 50 -21.29 12.02 7.09
C TYR A 50 -21.66 11.06 5.95
N LEU A 51 -20.67 10.61 5.18
CA LEU A 51 -20.86 9.69 4.07
C LEU A 51 -20.91 8.25 4.59
N SER A 52 -21.87 7.48 4.09
CA SER A 52 -21.92 6.05 4.42
C SER A 52 -20.68 5.36 3.85
N PHE A 53 -19.97 4.61 4.68
CA PHE A 53 -18.82 3.84 4.24
C PHE A 53 -19.23 2.74 3.26
N ARG A 54 -20.33 2.06 3.60
CA ARG A 54 -20.91 0.97 2.84
C ARG A 54 -22.01 1.43 1.89
N GLY A 55 -22.23 0.63 0.86
CA GLY A 55 -23.33 0.80 -0.09
C GLY A 55 -24.49 -0.16 0.20
N SER A 56 -25.59 0.02 -0.53
CA SER A 56 -26.78 -0.83 -0.40
C SER A 56 -26.59 -2.23 -0.98
N ASP A 57 -25.55 -2.46 -1.80
CA ASP A 57 -25.37 -3.68 -2.59
C ASP A 57 -23.90 -4.14 -2.61
N GLU A 58 -23.47 -4.70 -1.47
CA GLU A 58 -22.11 -5.22 -1.23
C GLU A 58 -22.04 -6.75 -1.33
N THR A 59 -22.69 -7.33 -2.33
CA THR A 59 -22.51 -8.76 -2.61
C THR A 59 -21.10 -9.02 -3.17
N PRO A 60 -20.47 -10.19 -2.91
CA PRO A 60 -19.17 -10.55 -3.50
C PRO A 60 -19.14 -10.41 -5.03
N SER A 61 -20.28 -10.64 -5.69
CA SER A 61 -20.50 -10.46 -7.13
C SER A 61 -20.42 -8.98 -7.56
N SER A 62 -20.89 -8.06 -6.71
CA SER A 62 -20.82 -6.61 -6.92
C SER A 62 -19.38 -6.10 -6.78
N LEU A 63 -18.58 -6.69 -5.88
CA LEU A 63 -17.18 -6.31 -5.64
C LEU A 63 -16.21 -6.67 -6.77
N LEU A 64 -16.58 -7.58 -7.67
CA LEU A 64 -15.76 -8.02 -8.80
C LEU A 64 -15.83 -7.09 -10.02
N THR A 65 -16.75 -6.12 -10.02
CA THR A 65 -16.80 -5.12 -11.11
C THR A 65 -15.73 -4.05 -10.97
N LYS A 66 -14.89 -3.92 -12.00
CA LYS A 66 -13.79 -2.93 -12.09
C LYS A 66 -14.25 -1.46 -12.09
N CYS A 67 -15.54 -1.21 -12.26
CA CYS A 67 -16.11 0.13 -12.34
C CYS A 67 -16.91 0.42 -11.07
N PRO A 68 -16.62 1.54 -10.37
CA PRO A 68 -17.34 1.93 -9.16
C PRO A 68 -18.82 2.10 -9.46
N ARG A 69 -19.67 1.37 -8.74
CA ARG A 69 -21.12 1.51 -8.81
C ARG A 69 -21.60 2.39 -7.64
N PRO A 70 -22.67 3.19 -7.82
CA PRO A 70 -23.27 3.96 -6.73
C PRO A 70 -23.70 3.08 -5.55
N SER A 71 -24.05 1.81 -5.83
CA SER A 71 -24.49 0.84 -4.83
C SER A 71 -23.36 0.14 -4.07
N GLN A 72 -22.10 0.32 -4.46
CA GLN A 72 -20.92 -0.42 -3.97
C GLN A 72 -20.27 0.20 -2.70
N GLY A 73 -20.74 1.37 -2.28
CA GLY A 73 -20.27 2.06 -1.07
C GLY A 73 -19.18 3.10 -1.33
N ASN A 74 -19.20 4.19 -0.55
CA ASN A 74 -18.30 5.32 -0.79
C ASN A 74 -16.84 4.97 -0.47
N PHE A 75 -16.59 4.07 0.49
CA PHE A 75 -15.23 3.68 0.86
C PHE A 75 -14.50 2.96 -0.27
N LEU A 76 -15.11 1.91 -0.83
CA LEU A 76 -14.49 1.14 -1.90
C LEU A 76 -14.32 1.96 -3.19
N ASN A 77 -15.29 2.82 -3.49
CA ASN A 77 -15.21 3.74 -4.63
C ASN A 77 -14.05 4.74 -4.47
N LEU A 78 -13.87 5.30 -3.26
CA LEU A 78 -12.76 6.20 -2.95
C LEU A 78 -11.42 5.47 -3.00
N MET A 79 -11.31 4.28 -2.43
CA MET A 79 -10.08 3.46 -2.49
C MET A 79 -9.73 3.07 -3.92
N THR A 80 -10.72 2.72 -4.76
CA THR A 80 -10.51 2.41 -6.18
C THR A 80 -10.00 3.63 -6.95
N LEU A 81 -10.54 4.81 -6.65
CA LEU A 81 -10.08 6.07 -7.22
C LEU A 81 -8.64 6.39 -6.80
N LEU A 82 -8.32 6.25 -5.51
CA LEU A 82 -6.98 6.50 -4.98
C LEU A 82 -5.96 5.50 -5.57
N ALA A 83 -6.29 4.21 -5.65
CA ALA A 83 -5.44 3.18 -6.24
C ALA A 83 -5.18 3.38 -7.74
N LYS A 84 -6.10 4.03 -8.47
CA LYS A 84 -5.88 4.38 -9.88
C LYS A 84 -4.70 5.35 -10.06
N HIS A 85 -4.55 6.28 -9.12
CA HIS A 85 -3.60 7.39 -9.21
C HIS A 85 -2.37 7.25 -8.31
N ASN A 86 -2.41 6.37 -7.30
CA ASN A 86 -1.30 6.16 -6.38
C ASN A 86 -0.63 4.79 -6.66
N SER A 87 0.66 4.81 -7.02
CA SER A 87 1.43 3.60 -7.32
C SER A 87 1.73 2.74 -6.09
N THR A 88 1.69 3.30 -4.88
CA THR A 88 1.91 2.56 -3.63
C THR A 88 0.72 1.64 -3.31
N LEU A 89 -0.49 2.03 -3.74
CA LEU A 89 -1.73 1.27 -3.59
C LEU A 89 -2.00 0.27 -4.73
N LYS A 90 -1.21 0.30 -5.81
CA LYS A 90 -1.27 -0.68 -6.90
C LYS A 90 -0.56 -1.97 -6.52
#